data_AF-A0A8H7K6B1-F1
#
_entry.id   AF-A0A8H7K6B1-F1
#
_cell.length_a   1.000
_cell.length_b   1.000
_cell.length_c   1.000
_cell.angle_alpha   90.00
_cell.angle_beta   90.00
_cell.angle_gamma   90.00
#
_symmetry.space_group_name_H-M   'P 1'
#
loop_
_entity.id
_entity.type
_entity.pdbx_description
1 polymer ?
#
loop_
_entity_poly.entity_id
_entity_poly.type
_entity_poly.pdbx_seq_one_letter_code
_entity_poly.pdbx_strand_id
1 'polypeptide(L)'
;MDHISDENQWWTAPELEPDRTWKKPEVLIMCTSIFPEVSSSASAYDVANRRWYELNIDTVVRDAEDWMSDVITKHIKAYHSRHGTLPDFNVINTTREESTMTFEKKPNRVVARPIKGNFCYSRGESDILPTTTFDQIKNKVHLSCSADRCTWQGYDCVFKRVEFQEDLEVMEREIRQREKLLRALDEDPKTGFATIQAVFTCCPSLLSCSSPQTPMKFWDY
;
A
#
# COMPACT_ATOMS: atom_id res chain seq x y z
N MET A 1 10.63 -37.87 10.97
CA MET A 1 11.18 -36.58 10.48
C MET A 1 10.29 -36.19 9.34
N ASP A 2 9.23 -35.48 9.67
CA ASP A 2 8.19 -35.12 8.71
C ASP A 2 8.67 -33.89 7.95
N HIS A 3 9.02 -34.10 6.69
CA HIS A 3 9.12 -33.03 5.70
C HIS A 3 7.71 -32.55 5.38
N ILE A 4 7.19 -31.62 6.19
CA ILE A 4 6.06 -30.79 5.78
C ILE A 4 6.63 -29.84 4.72
N SER A 5 6.18 -29.99 3.49
CA SER A 5 6.51 -29.08 2.40
C SER A 5 6.01 -27.68 2.73
N ASP A 6 6.90 -26.68 2.65
CA ASP A 6 6.64 -25.24 2.80
C ASP A 6 5.77 -24.66 1.65
N GLU A 7 4.91 -25.47 1.01
CA GLU A 7 4.11 -25.03 -0.14
C GLU A 7 2.94 -24.11 0.23
N ASN A 8 2.65 -23.96 1.53
CA ASN A 8 1.57 -23.10 2.04
C ASN A 8 2.03 -21.94 2.91
N GLN A 9 3.33 -21.64 2.98
CA GLN A 9 3.77 -20.46 3.73
C GLN A 9 3.41 -19.21 2.96
N TRP A 10 2.30 -18.58 3.35
CA TRP A 10 1.92 -17.29 2.80
C TRP A 10 2.99 -16.26 3.14
N TRP A 11 3.43 -15.49 2.14
CA TRP A 11 4.30 -14.36 2.42
C TRP A 11 3.58 -13.42 3.39
N THR A 12 4.21 -13.22 4.53
CA THR A 12 3.79 -12.23 5.51
C THR A 12 4.71 -11.04 5.37
N ALA A 13 4.11 -9.86 5.26
CA ALA A 13 4.89 -8.65 5.33
C ALA A 13 5.66 -8.58 6.65
N PRO A 14 6.90 -8.09 6.64
CA PRO A 14 7.65 -7.91 7.88
C PRO A 14 6.88 -6.94 8.79
N GLU A 15 6.83 -7.23 10.09
CA GLU A 15 6.16 -6.37 11.07
C GLU A 15 6.82 -4.99 11.18
N LEU A 16 8.12 -4.92 10.87
CA LEU A 16 8.91 -3.70 10.89
C LEU A 16 9.76 -3.61 9.62
N GLU A 17 9.82 -2.43 9.03
CA GLU A 17 10.72 -2.08 7.94
C GLU A 17 11.83 -1.18 8.50
N PRO A 18 12.99 -1.73 8.95
CA PRO A 18 14.01 -0.94 9.64
C PRO A 18 14.62 0.16 8.78
N ASP A 19 14.62 -0.04 7.45
CA ASP A 19 15.12 0.93 6.48
C ASP A 19 14.09 2.04 6.14
N ARG A 20 12.89 2.03 6.77
CA ARG A 20 11.84 3.02 6.51
C ARG A 20 11.95 4.21 7.47
N THR A 21 12.29 5.36 6.91
CA THR A 21 12.27 6.63 7.65
C THR A 21 10.83 7.07 7.90
N TRP A 22 10.56 7.58 9.11
CA TRP A 22 9.26 8.14 9.47
C TRP A 22 8.74 9.15 8.45
N LYS A 23 7.42 9.14 8.23
CA LYS A 23 6.71 10.07 7.36
C LYS A 23 5.49 10.62 8.05
N LYS A 24 5.04 11.80 7.60
CA LYS A 24 3.74 12.34 7.98
C LYS A 24 2.68 11.26 7.70
N PRO A 25 1.87 10.86 8.69
CA PRO A 25 0.90 9.79 8.50
C PRO A 25 -0.09 10.12 7.39
N GLU A 26 -0.40 9.10 6.59
CA GLU A 26 -1.46 9.09 5.58
C GLU A 26 -2.38 7.91 5.91
N VAL A 27 -3.40 8.17 6.74
CA VAL A 27 -4.26 7.13 7.31
C VAL A 27 -5.48 6.93 6.42
N LEU A 28 -5.66 5.69 5.96
CA LEU A 28 -6.84 5.25 5.21
C LEU A 28 -7.70 4.35 6.10
N ILE A 29 -9.00 4.62 6.15
CA ILE A 29 -9.96 3.72 6.80
C ILE A 29 -10.27 2.59 5.83
N MET A 30 -9.94 1.36 6.24
CA MET A 30 -10.07 0.17 5.39
C MET A 30 -11.38 -0.57 5.63
N CYS A 31 -11.91 -0.48 6.84
CA CYS A 31 -13.18 -1.05 7.22
C CYS A 31 -13.71 -0.30 8.43
N THR A 32 -15.02 -0.04 8.43
CA THR A 32 -15.77 0.41 9.58
C THR A 32 -16.75 -0.67 9.99
N SER A 33 -16.92 -0.87 11.30
CA SER A 33 -17.92 -1.74 11.88
C SER A 33 -18.74 -0.93 12.85
N ILE A 34 -20.05 -0.89 12.66
CA ILE A 34 -20.97 -0.21 13.55
C ILE A 34 -21.83 -1.28 14.20
N PHE A 35 -21.74 -1.38 15.52
CA PHE A 35 -22.66 -2.18 16.32
C PHE A 35 -23.79 -1.25 16.75
N PRO A 36 -25.01 -1.39 16.19
CA PRO A 36 -26.11 -0.47 16.45
C PRO A 36 -26.33 -0.30 17.96
N GLU A 37 -26.41 0.96 18.39
CA GLU A 37 -26.64 1.36 19.80
C GLU A 37 -25.54 0.97 20.80
N VAL A 38 -24.48 0.28 20.36
CA VAL A 38 -23.44 -0.25 21.25
C VAL A 38 -22.11 0.45 21.03
N SER A 39 -21.56 0.42 19.81
CA SER A 39 -20.18 0.86 19.58
C SER A 39 -19.86 1.02 18.10
N SER A 40 -18.69 1.56 17.80
CA SER A 40 -18.12 1.59 16.47
C SER A 40 -16.65 1.18 16.53
N SER A 41 -16.16 0.57 15.47
CA SER A 41 -14.72 0.32 15.32
C SER A 41 -14.28 0.55 13.89
N ALA A 42 -13.00 0.80 13.71
CA ALA A 42 -12.37 0.93 12.41
C ALA A 42 -11.03 0.21 12.38
N SER A 43 -10.77 -0.46 11.25
CA SER A 43 -9.42 -0.85 10.88
C SER A 43 -8.87 0.19 9.92
N ALA A 44 -7.69 0.72 10.21
CA ALA A 44 -7.03 1.74 9.42
C ALA A 44 -5.62 1.32 9.05
N TYR A 45 -5.12 1.89 7.96
CA TYR A 45 -3.79 1.65 7.48
C TYR A 45 -3.09 2.97 7.16
N ASP A 46 -1.97 3.23 7.84
CA ASP A 46 -1.08 4.35 7.54
C ASP A 46 -0.17 3.93 6.38
N VAL A 47 -0.50 4.33 5.16
CA VAL A 47 0.27 3.94 3.95
C VAL A 47 1.69 4.52 3.99
N ALA A 48 1.84 5.73 4.51
CA ALA A 48 3.12 6.44 4.59
C ALA A 48 4.10 5.81 5.58
N ASN A 49 3.60 5.09 6.60
CA ASN A 49 4.43 4.35 7.56
C ASN A 49 4.22 2.83 7.57
N ARG A 50 3.36 2.29 6.70
CA ARG A 50 3.04 0.85 6.50
C ARG A 50 2.64 0.17 7.79
N ARG A 51 1.71 0.79 8.51
CA ARG A 51 1.24 0.29 9.81
C ARG A 51 -0.26 0.22 9.89
N TRP A 52 -0.73 -0.89 10.42
CA TRP A 52 -2.13 -1.12 10.73
C TRP A 52 -2.47 -0.55 12.10
N TYR A 53 -3.68 0.00 12.20
CA TYR A 53 -4.26 0.51 13.44
C TYR A 53 -5.70 0.02 13.59
N GLU A 54 -6.09 -0.28 14.81
CA GLU A 54 -7.47 -0.53 15.23
C GLU A 54 -7.93 0.65 16.09
N LEU A 55 -9.09 1.22 15.75
CA LEU A 55 -9.76 2.21 16.57
C LEU A 55 -11.05 1.61 17.09
N ASN A 56 -11.20 1.54 18.41
CA ASN A 56 -12.43 1.09 19.07
C ASN A 56 -13.07 2.27 19.77
N ILE A 57 -14.35 2.48 19.50
CA ILE A 57 -15.15 3.58 20.02
C ILE A 57 -16.36 3.00 20.74
N ASP A 58 -16.51 3.31 22.02
CA ASP A 58 -17.61 2.81 22.87
C ASP A 58 -18.99 3.43 22.59
N THR A 59 -19.10 4.18 21.50
CA THR A 59 -20.28 4.92 21.08
C THR A 59 -20.46 4.80 19.57
N VAL A 60 -21.68 5.00 19.09
CA VAL A 60 -21.98 4.96 17.65
C VAL A 60 -21.55 6.26 16.97
N VAL A 61 -20.71 6.14 15.94
CA VAL A 61 -20.32 7.27 15.08
C VAL A 61 -20.80 7.00 13.66
N ARG A 62 -21.72 7.83 13.17
CA ARG A 62 -22.24 7.80 11.79
C ARG A 62 -21.44 8.79 10.94
N ASP A 63 -21.15 8.44 9.69
CA ASP A 63 -20.37 9.25 8.73
C ASP A 63 -18.99 9.65 9.26
N ALA A 64 -18.23 8.63 9.67
CA ALA A 64 -17.14 8.79 10.61
C ALA A 64 -15.73 8.59 10.04
N GLU A 65 -15.58 8.22 8.76
CA GLU A 65 -14.27 7.79 8.24
C GLU A 65 -13.20 8.89 8.36
N ASP A 66 -13.53 10.12 7.96
CA ASP A 66 -12.63 11.26 8.09
C ASP A 66 -12.29 11.54 9.57
N TRP A 67 -13.29 11.53 10.45
CA TRP A 67 -13.07 11.75 11.88
C TRP A 67 -12.23 10.64 12.52
N MET A 68 -12.50 9.38 12.21
CA MET A 68 -11.74 8.22 12.69
C MET A 68 -10.28 8.29 12.20
N SER A 69 -10.07 8.67 10.94
CA SER A 69 -8.74 8.87 10.37
C SER A 69 -7.99 10.01 11.08
N ASP A 70 -8.69 11.11 11.37
CA ASP A 70 -8.14 12.26 12.09
C ASP A 70 -7.74 11.91 13.53
N VAL A 71 -8.56 11.15 14.26
CA VAL A 71 -8.24 10.67 15.62
C VAL A 71 -6.96 9.84 15.59
N ILE A 72 -6.88 8.84 14.70
CA ILE A 72 -5.70 7.98 14.59
C ILE A 72 -4.47 8.82 14.21
N THR A 73 -4.60 9.68 13.20
CA THR A 73 -3.53 10.57 12.72
C THR A 73 -3.02 11.49 13.83
N LYS A 74 -3.93 12.08 14.62
CA LYS A 74 -3.61 12.95 15.76
C LYS A 74 -2.73 12.22 16.77
N HIS A 75 -3.09 10.98 17.13
CA HIS A 75 -2.34 10.21 18.12
C HIS A 75 -0.99 9.70 17.61
N ILE A 76 -0.88 9.30 16.34
CA ILE A 76 0.40 8.96 15.72
C ILE A 76 1.36 10.16 15.75
N LYS A 77 0.88 11.34 15.32
CA LYS A 77 1.69 12.57 15.31
C LYS A 77 2.09 13.01 16.72
N ALA A 78 1.16 12.95 17.68
CA ALA A 78 1.43 13.31 19.06
C ALA A 78 2.50 12.40 19.69
N TYR A 79 2.43 11.09 19.45
CA TYR A 79 3.44 10.15 19.91
C TYR A 79 4.81 10.44 19.30
N HIS A 80 4.87 10.57 17.96
CA HIS A 80 6.14 10.85 17.29
C HIS A 80 6.76 12.18 17.76
N SER A 81 5.96 13.23 17.95
CA SER A 81 6.43 14.52 18.48
C SER A 81 7.07 14.39 19.86
N ARG A 82 6.58 13.48 20.71
CA ARG A 82 7.09 13.26 22.07
C ARG A 82 8.29 12.31 22.14
N HIS A 83 8.29 11.27 21.29
CA HIS A 83 9.23 10.14 21.41
C HIS A 83 10.26 10.07 20.27
N GLY A 84 10.04 10.78 19.16
CA GLY A 84 10.91 10.73 17.98
C GLY A 84 10.85 9.40 17.21
N THR A 85 9.89 8.53 17.54
CA THR A 85 9.73 7.19 16.93
C THR A 85 8.28 6.96 16.52
N LEU A 86 8.06 5.91 15.72
CA LEU A 86 6.71 5.41 15.51
C LEU A 86 6.09 4.92 16.84
N PRO A 87 4.76 4.95 16.97
CA PRO A 87 4.06 4.38 18.12
C PRO A 87 4.52 2.97 18.50
N ASP A 88 4.50 2.62 19.76
CA ASP A 88 4.60 1.21 20.18
C ASP A 88 3.23 0.51 20.21
N PHE A 89 2.15 1.28 20.16
CA PHE A 89 0.77 0.82 20.05
C PHE A 89 0.29 0.70 18.60
N ASN A 90 -0.74 -0.11 18.40
CA ASN A 90 -1.52 -0.19 17.16
C ASN A 90 -3.04 -0.32 17.42
N VAL A 91 -3.46 -0.19 18.67
CA VAL A 91 -4.88 -0.17 19.05
C VAL A 91 -5.12 1.08 19.89
N ILE A 92 -6.20 1.79 19.57
CA ILE A 92 -6.68 2.96 20.29
C ILE A 92 -8.11 2.66 20.73
N ASN A 93 -8.37 2.71 22.03
CA ASN A 93 -9.75 2.65 22.53
C ASN A 93 -10.14 4.03 23.07
N THR A 94 -11.29 4.53 22.66
CA THR A 94 -11.75 5.88 23.01
C THR A 94 -13.27 5.98 23.11
N THR A 95 -13.75 7.11 23.62
CA THR A 95 -15.12 7.58 23.42
C THR A 95 -15.18 8.57 22.25
N ARG A 96 -16.40 8.93 21.79
CA ARG A 96 -16.57 9.97 20.77
C ARG A 96 -16.08 11.34 21.23
N GLU A 97 -16.27 11.66 22.50
CA GLU A 97 -15.79 12.91 23.10
C GLU A 97 -14.29 12.87 23.43
N GLU A 98 -13.61 11.76 23.14
CA GLU A 98 -12.21 11.50 23.52
C GLU A 98 -11.96 11.67 25.03
N SER A 99 -13.00 11.46 25.84
CA SER A 99 -12.99 11.67 27.30
C SER A 99 -12.21 10.59 28.05
N THR A 100 -12.18 9.37 27.49
CA THR A 100 -11.31 8.28 27.93
C THR A 100 -10.54 7.76 26.73
N MET A 101 -9.26 7.46 26.93
CA MET A 101 -8.34 7.08 25.86
C MET A 101 -7.33 6.07 26.40
N THR A 102 -7.22 4.91 25.76
CA THR A 102 -6.21 3.91 26.09
C THR A 102 -5.52 3.41 24.82
N PHE A 103 -4.27 2.98 24.98
CA PHE A 103 -3.42 2.50 23.88
C PHE A 103 -2.96 1.08 24.20
N GLU A 104 -3.08 0.18 23.22
CA GLU A 104 -2.61 -1.19 23.34
C GLU A 104 -1.74 -1.59 22.14
N LYS A 105 -0.88 -2.59 22.38
CA LYS A 105 -0.09 -3.24 21.33
C LYS A 105 -0.62 -4.66 21.13
N LYS A 106 -1.11 -4.93 19.93
CA LYS A 106 -1.49 -6.27 19.47
C LYS A 106 -0.59 -6.71 18.31
N PRO A 107 -0.40 -8.03 18.08
CA PRO A 107 0.30 -8.52 16.89
C PRO A 107 -0.38 -8.06 15.60
N ASN A 108 0.39 -7.80 14.53
CA ASN A 108 -0.17 -7.35 13.25
C ASN A 108 -1.20 -8.33 12.69
N ARG A 109 -1.00 -9.65 12.86
CA ARG A 109 -1.99 -10.67 12.43
C ARG A 109 -3.39 -10.52 13.06
N VAL A 110 -3.53 -9.76 14.14
CA VAL A 110 -4.81 -9.49 14.82
C VAL A 110 -5.44 -8.20 14.29
N VAL A 111 -4.63 -7.17 14.04
CA VAL A 111 -5.09 -5.81 13.68
C VAL A 111 -5.15 -5.59 12.17
N ALA A 112 -4.24 -6.21 11.43
CA ALA A 112 -4.13 -6.07 9.99
C ALA A 112 -5.23 -6.84 9.26
N ARG A 113 -5.63 -6.30 8.10
CA ARG A 113 -6.48 -7.05 7.16
C ARG A 113 -5.75 -8.35 6.76
N PRO A 114 -6.40 -9.52 6.82
CA PRO A 114 -5.78 -10.78 6.42
C PRO A 114 -5.35 -10.76 4.96
N ILE A 115 -4.10 -11.16 4.70
CA ILE A 115 -3.60 -11.43 3.34
C ILE A 115 -4.21 -12.76 2.89
N LYS A 116 -4.94 -12.75 1.78
CA LYS A 116 -5.73 -13.89 1.29
C LYS A 116 -5.21 -14.48 -0.03
N GLY A 117 -3.93 -14.27 -0.36
CA GLY A 117 -3.28 -14.85 -1.52
C GLY A 117 -1.88 -14.30 -1.74
N ASN A 118 -1.10 -14.98 -2.58
CA ASN A 118 0.20 -14.51 -3.07
C ASN A 118 0.27 -14.70 -4.58
N PHE A 119 0.82 -13.71 -5.27
CA PHE A 119 1.25 -13.86 -6.65
C PHE A 119 2.72 -14.26 -6.67
N CYS A 120 3.03 -15.43 -7.22
CA CYS A 120 4.39 -15.92 -7.37
C CYS A 120 4.82 -15.77 -8.84
N TYR A 121 5.71 -14.81 -9.10
CA TYR A 121 6.33 -14.59 -10.40
C TYR A 121 7.73 -15.21 -10.45
N SER A 122 8.29 -15.42 -11.66
CA SER A 122 9.54 -16.16 -11.96
C SER A 122 9.47 -17.68 -11.79
N ARG A 123 8.26 -18.25 -11.90
CA ARG A 123 8.05 -19.71 -11.88
C ARG A 123 7.67 -20.26 -13.26
N GLY A 124 7.22 -19.41 -14.19
CA GLY A 124 6.89 -19.81 -15.54
C GLY A 124 8.09 -19.68 -16.48
N GLU A 125 8.20 -20.60 -17.46
CA GLU A 125 9.21 -20.52 -18.53
C GLU A 125 9.10 -19.24 -19.37
N SER A 126 7.93 -18.58 -19.36
CA SER A 126 7.68 -17.33 -20.07
C SER A 126 8.01 -16.07 -19.28
N ASP A 127 8.36 -16.19 -17.99
CA ASP A 127 8.70 -15.05 -17.12
C ASP A 127 10.09 -14.52 -17.48
N ILE A 128 10.18 -13.26 -17.93
CA ILE A 128 11.45 -12.68 -18.40
C ILE A 128 11.99 -11.55 -17.53
N LEU A 129 11.15 -10.97 -16.65
CA LEU A 129 11.60 -9.89 -15.78
C LEU A 129 12.40 -10.45 -14.60
N PRO A 130 13.50 -9.80 -14.20
CA PRO A 130 14.25 -10.19 -13.02
C PRO A 130 13.42 -10.02 -11.75
N THR A 131 13.56 -10.95 -10.81
CA THR A 131 12.99 -10.85 -9.47
C THR A 131 14.07 -10.53 -8.44
N THR A 132 13.64 -10.01 -7.29
CA THR A 132 14.52 -9.63 -6.18
C THR A 132 13.78 -9.85 -4.86
N THR A 133 14.52 -9.99 -3.77
CA THR A 133 13.93 -10.12 -2.43
C THR A 133 13.71 -8.74 -1.80
N PHE A 134 12.76 -8.66 -0.87
CA PHE A 134 12.38 -7.37 -0.24
C PHE A 134 13.54 -6.69 0.51
N ASP A 135 14.46 -7.48 1.07
CA ASP A 135 15.65 -7.01 1.79
C ASP A 135 16.71 -6.41 0.85
N GLN A 136 16.70 -6.75 -0.44
CA GLN A 136 17.61 -6.18 -1.44
C GLN A 136 17.19 -4.78 -1.91
N ILE A 137 15.94 -4.37 -1.63
CA ILE A 137 15.43 -3.02 -1.92
C ILE A 137 15.78 -2.12 -0.73
N LYS A 138 16.60 -1.09 -0.94
CA LYS A 138 17.13 -0.23 0.13
C LYS A 138 16.62 1.21 0.05
N ASN A 139 16.85 1.99 1.11
CA ASN A 139 16.59 3.43 1.17
C ASN A 139 15.16 3.81 0.78
N LYS A 140 14.16 3.13 1.38
CA LYS A 140 12.75 3.29 1.02
C LYS A 140 12.21 4.63 1.53
N VAL A 141 11.98 5.56 0.61
CA VAL A 141 11.45 6.89 0.88
C VAL A 141 10.05 6.99 0.28
N HIS A 142 9.03 7.06 1.14
CA HIS A 142 7.63 7.25 0.72
C HIS A 142 7.48 8.39 -0.27
N LEU A 143 6.80 8.11 -1.39
CA LEU A 143 6.42 9.08 -2.40
C LEU A 143 4.93 9.41 -2.29
N SER A 144 4.08 8.39 -2.44
CA SER A 144 2.63 8.50 -2.34
C SER A 144 2.00 7.11 -2.28
N CYS A 145 0.86 6.98 -1.59
CA CYS A 145 0.12 5.72 -1.46
C CYS A 145 1.08 4.57 -1.06
N SER A 146 1.09 3.47 -1.83
CA SER A 146 1.92 2.29 -1.56
C SER A 146 3.30 2.34 -2.23
N ALA A 147 3.73 3.50 -2.75
CA ALA A 147 4.96 3.66 -3.52
C ALA A 147 6.08 4.40 -2.75
N ASP A 148 7.29 3.85 -2.84
CA ASP A 148 8.52 4.45 -2.33
C ASP A 148 9.50 4.70 -3.49
N ARG A 149 10.29 5.77 -3.40
CA ARG A 149 11.60 5.84 -4.05
C ARG A 149 12.55 4.92 -3.30
N CYS A 150 13.36 4.16 -4.00
CA CYS A 150 14.28 3.20 -3.40
C CYS A 150 15.54 3.02 -4.23
N THR A 151 16.53 2.34 -3.66
CA THR A 151 17.72 1.89 -4.38
C THR A 151 17.65 0.38 -4.60
N TRP A 152 17.86 -0.05 -5.85
CA TRP A 152 17.97 -1.47 -6.21
C TRP A 152 19.11 -1.65 -7.22
N GLN A 153 20.07 -2.53 -6.92
CA GLN A 153 21.29 -2.74 -7.72
C GLN A 153 22.05 -1.44 -8.08
N GLY A 154 22.05 -0.45 -7.18
CA GLY A 154 22.67 0.85 -7.41
C GLY A 154 21.84 1.82 -8.27
N TYR A 155 20.71 1.37 -8.81
CA TYR A 155 19.78 2.21 -9.55
C TYR A 155 18.77 2.87 -8.62
N ASP A 156 18.41 4.11 -8.95
CA ASP A 156 17.29 4.83 -8.37
C ASP A 156 15.99 4.31 -9.00
N CYS A 157 15.08 3.81 -8.18
CA CYS A 157 13.92 3.04 -8.59
C CYS A 157 12.66 3.48 -7.83
N VAL A 158 11.50 3.08 -8.35
CA VAL A 158 10.23 3.17 -7.64
C VAL A 158 9.79 1.77 -7.23
N PHE A 159 9.64 1.55 -5.94
CA PHE A 159 9.09 0.33 -5.36
C PHE A 159 7.63 0.55 -4.99
N LYS A 160 6.72 -0.19 -5.62
CA LYS A 160 5.31 -0.24 -5.21
C LYS A 160 5.05 -1.53 -4.47
N ARG A 161 4.56 -1.42 -3.23
CA ARG A 161 4.08 -2.57 -2.47
C ARG A 161 2.63 -2.85 -2.85
N VAL A 162 2.31 -4.11 -3.13
CA VAL A 162 0.92 -4.55 -3.28
C VAL A 162 0.39 -4.87 -1.89
N GLU A 163 -0.58 -4.10 -1.43
CA GLU A 163 -1.04 -4.14 -0.03
C GLU A 163 -2.39 -4.88 0.10
N PHE A 164 -3.11 -5.01 -1.01
CA PHE A 164 -4.44 -5.59 -1.06
C PHE A 164 -4.52 -6.67 -2.13
N GLN A 165 -5.32 -7.71 -1.86
CA GLN A 165 -5.48 -8.83 -2.79
C GLN A 165 -6.13 -8.37 -4.10
N GLU A 166 -7.03 -7.39 -4.01
CA GLU A 166 -7.74 -6.80 -5.14
C GLU A 166 -6.80 -6.18 -6.18
N ASP A 167 -5.59 -5.80 -5.75
CA ASP A 167 -4.56 -5.25 -6.64
C ASP A 167 -3.76 -6.33 -7.37
N LEU A 168 -3.79 -7.60 -6.93
CA LEU A 168 -2.94 -8.67 -7.47
C LEU A 168 -3.21 -8.92 -8.96
N GLU A 169 -4.48 -9.04 -9.36
CA GLU A 169 -4.84 -9.29 -10.76
C GLU A 169 -4.42 -8.15 -11.68
N VAL A 170 -4.57 -6.91 -11.21
CA VAL A 170 -4.15 -5.71 -11.93
C VAL A 170 -2.63 -5.72 -12.11
N MET A 171 -1.89 -6.01 -11.04
CA MET A 171 -0.43 -6.06 -11.07
C MET A 171 0.11 -7.20 -11.93
N GLU A 172 -0.54 -8.36 -11.91
CA GLU A 172 -0.19 -9.48 -12.80
C GLU A 172 -0.38 -9.08 -14.27
N ARG A 173 -1.54 -8.50 -14.61
CA ARG A 173 -1.81 -8.02 -15.98
C ARG A 173 -0.77 -7.01 -16.44
N GLU A 174 -0.41 -6.06 -15.57
CA GLU A 174 0.60 -5.03 -15.80
C GLU A 174 2.00 -5.62 -16.04
N ILE A 175 2.38 -6.66 -15.30
CA ILE A 175 3.62 -7.41 -15.53
C ILE A 175 3.59 -8.07 -16.91
N ARG A 176 2.52 -8.81 -17.23
CA ARG A 176 2.37 -9.51 -18.53
C ARG A 176 2.38 -8.56 -19.73
N GLN A 177 1.79 -7.38 -19.59
CA GLN A 177 1.81 -6.36 -20.64
C GLN A 177 3.22 -5.81 -20.88
N ARG A 178 4.00 -5.56 -19.81
CA ARG A 178 5.40 -5.12 -19.93
C ARG A 178 6.27 -6.18 -20.60
N GLU A 179 6.10 -7.46 -20.27
CA GLU A 179 6.83 -8.55 -20.94
C GLU A 179 6.54 -8.62 -22.44
N LYS A 180 5.26 -8.52 -22.83
CA LYS A 180 4.86 -8.49 -24.25
C LYS A 180 5.52 -7.33 -24.98
N LEU A 181 5.57 -6.16 -24.34
CA LEU A 181 6.23 -4.99 -24.90
C LEU A 181 7.74 -5.20 -25.06
N LEU A 182 8.42 -5.75 -24.05
CA LEU A 182 9.85 -6.03 -24.13
C LEU A 182 10.17 -7.01 -25.27
N ARG A 183 9.38 -8.08 -25.42
CA ARG A 183 9.53 -9.02 -26.54
C ARG A 183 9.35 -8.32 -27.90
N ALA A 184 8.33 -7.48 -28.02
CA ALA A 184 8.08 -6.72 -29.25
C ALA A 184 9.23 -5.74 -29.59
N LEU A 185 9.84 -5.13 -28.57
CA LEU A 185 10.99 -4.23 -28.73
C LEU A 185 12.27 -4.98 -29.12
N ASP A 186 12.46 -6.20 -28.62
CA ASP A 186 13.61 -7.06 -28.94
C ASP A 186 13.52 -7.64 -30.37
N GLU A 187 12.30 -7.84 -30.89
CA GLU A 187 12.05 -8.32 -32.25
C GLU A 187 12.22 -7.22 -33.32
N ASP A 188 11.53 -6.08 -33.19
CA ASP A 188 11.64 -4.92 -34.11
C ASP A 188 11.18 -3.62 -33.41
N PRO A 189 12.01 -2.56 -33.36
CA PRO A 189 11.63 -1.26 -32.79
C PRO A 189 10.31 -0.66 -33.32
N LYS A 190 9.93 -0.93 -34.59
CA LYS A 190 8.64 -0.48 -35.15
C LYS A 190 7.44 -1.24 -34.57
N THR A 191 7.59 -2.54 -34.36
CA THR A 191 6.61 -3.40 -33.68
C THR A 191 6.51 -3.05 -32.20
N GLY A 192 7.65 -2.69 -31.58
CA GLY A 192 7.72 -2.10 -30.26
C GLY A 192 6.88 -0.82 -30.15
N PHE A 193 7.03 0.13 -31.07
CA PHE A 193 6.25 1.37 -31.07
C PHE A 193 4.74 1.15 -31.24
N ALA A 194 4.32 0.23 -32.13
CA ALA A 194 2.92 -0.16 -32.29
C ALA A 194 2.35 -0.82 -31.01
N THR A 195 3.18 -1.61 -30.32
CA THR A 195 2.81 -2.25 -29.04
C THR A 195 2.74 -1.24 -27.90
N ILE A 196 3.66 -0.27 -27.83
CA ILE A 196 3.57 0.88 -26.89
C ILE A 196 2.25 1.61 -27.11
N GLN A 197 1.91 1.91 -28.36
CA GLN A 197 0.65 2.57 -28.67
C GLN A 197 -0.55 1.71 -28.26
N ALA A 198 -0.57 0.40 -28.53
CA ALA A 198 -1.67 -0.46 -28.10
C ALA A 198 -1.79 -0.67 -26.58
N VAL A 199 -0.68 -0.67 -25.85
CA VAL A 199 -0.62 -0.91 -24.39
C VAL A 199 -0.88 0.37 -23.59
N PHE A 200 -0.38 1.51 -24.05
CA PHE A 200 -0.46 2.79 -23.33
C PHE A 200 -1.51 3.76 -23.88
N THR A 201 -2.16 3.48 -25.03
CA THR A 201 -3.37 4.24 -25.40
C THR A 201 -4.50 3.79 -24.49
N CYS A 202 -4.76 4.61 -23.46
CA CYS A 202 -5.73 4.39 -22.41
C CYS A 202 -7.11 3.92 -22.90
N CYS A 203 -7.67 3.02 -22.10
CA CYS A 203 -9.10 2.88 -21.88
C CYS A 203 -9.74 4.28 -21.72
N PRO A 204 -10.75 4.67 -22.53
CA PRO A 204 -11.53 5.86 -22.27
C PRO A 204 -12.53 5.55 -21.16
N SER A 205 -12.08 5.45 -19.92
CA SER A 205 -12.99 5.43 -18.77
C SER A 205 -13.11 6.85 -18.21
N LEU A 206 -14.26 7.47 -18.50
CA LEU A 206 -14.90 8.56 -17.75
C LEU A 206 -14.22 9.95 -17.82
N LEU A 207 -14.23 10.55 -19.01
CA LEU A 207 -14.27 12.01 -19.14
C LEU A 207 -15.68 12.44 -19.58
N SER A 208 -16.59 12.50 -18.61
CA SER A 208 -17.72 13.44 -18.65
C SER A 208 -17.54 14.46 -17.52
N CYS A 209 -16.44 15.20 -17.57
CA CYS A 209 -16.39 16.52 -16.95
C CYS A 209 -15.89 17.50 -18.02
N SER A 210 -16.86 18.11 -18.68
CA SER A 210 -16.70 19.26 -19.57
C SER A 210 -16.12 20.46 -18.83
N SER A 211 -14.90 20.90 -19.17
CA SER A 211 -14.49 22.32 -19.21
C SER A 211 -13.05 22.46 -19.74
N PRO A 212 -12.65 23.60 -20.35
CA PRO A 212 -11.71 23.63 -21.45
C PRO A 212 -10.23 23.68 -21.08
N GLN A 213 -9.47 23.21 -22.06
CA GLN A 213 -8.02 23.07 -22.14
C GLN A 213 -7.26 24.35 -21.78
N THR A 214 -6.22 24.19 -20.97
CA THR A 214 -5.04 25.07 -21.01
C THR A 214 -3.81 24.18 -21.18
N PRO A 215 -2.98 24.35 -22.23
CA PRO A 215 -1.84 23.47 -22.48
C PRO A 215 -0.67 23.82 -21.55
N MET A 216 -0.20 22.83 -20.78
CA MET A 216 0.99 22.96 -19.95
C MET A 216 2.24 22.74 -20.81
N LYS A 217 3.04 23.79 -20.96
CA LYS A 217 4.32 23.80 -21.69
C LYS A 217 5.37 23.00 -20.91
N PHE A 218 6.05 22.09 -21.60
CA PHE A 218 7.32 21.51 -21.14
C PHE A 218 8.42 22.57 -21.24
N TRP A 219 9.33 22.58 -20.26
CA TRP A 219 10.59 23.30 -20.34
C TRP A 219 11.71 22.29 -20.60
N ASP A 220 12.47 22.54 -21.65
CA ASP A 220 13.74 21.92 -22.00
C ASP A 220 14.83 22.32 -20.99
N TYR A 221 15.69 21.37 -20.62
CA TYR A 221 17.16 21.48 -20.63
C TYR A 221 17.77 20.08 -20.71
#